data_AF-A0A5J4YX75-F1
#
_entry.id   AF-A0A5J4YX75-F1
#
_cell.length_a   1.000
_cell.length_b   1.000
_cell.length_c   1.000
_cell.angle_alpha   90.00
_cell.angle_beta   90.00
_cell.angle_gamma   90.00
#
_symmetry.space_group_name_H-M   'P 1'
#
loop_
_entity.id
_entity.type
_entity.pdbx_description
1 polymer ?
#
loop_
_entity_poly.entity_id
_entity_poly.type
_entity_poly.pdbx_seq_one_letter_code
_entity_poly.pdbx_strand_id
1 'polypeptide(L)'
;MELVDEHGKWAGRQLERAVAERVKQGTLGSASKLCVVAALGAQRSGVSSLLNRVCGTQFDAAGRERDAPRTLGVQALFCAASRLEDAGAFLALDVEGFDQMSTTRVLIQDAGASFAAAAADVLVLSVFMHDISKPEASGMAALASIARTLRALHESGTLGGSAIRRRVIVAVRDYDAEELSEQELADFYKGELGAHMGGGLAAVKKVFDMRFEFLPHAFLQRDEYEQGIERLQSLLVQLQQELSCRKAAAVYPQMRKIWQSIERELNQNSRTGHASGTAQDEEADAAYYVQAAMREALDGYFKRVQPWKEAVESARLVRNFGPDCKLRVDEALTAFDEATRPYEHTRVYLVRREELRTSILLDLQTLFSRQVLKVRDIAYHVFTEKASRIPLSGHVEKRVGEAIQEADQFFVERASALRCEYAPKDAWRFENERAELLGGIRENATERLQLSRLQGSYIPKIRKPVSVSFHYLDPTPFGWYDSRYKPAIPVGPQPSEDPDRYRRAGIGSIRPTSSEGHKFTRRSSIDYAETLRLFEADAR
;
A
#
# COMPACT_ATOMS: atom_id res chain seq x y z
N MET A 1 -37.98 -13.65 3.01
CA MET A 1 -38.00 -14.25 1.64
C MET A 1 -37.00 -13.48 0.80
N GLU A 2 -36.25 -14.13 -0.08
CA GLU A 2 -35.30 -13.44 -0.96
C GLU A 2 -35.95 -13.18 -2.33
N LEU A 3 -35.92 -11.93 -2.81
CA LEU A 3 -36.43 -11.54 -4.12
C LEU A 3 -35.32 -11.51 -5.17
N VAL A 4 -34.17 -10.97 -4.78
CA VAL A 4 -32.94 -10.88 -5.58
C VAL A 4 -31.79 -11.33 -4.67
N ASP A 5 -30.99 -12.28 -5.12
CA ASP A 5 -29.82 -12.77 -4.37
C ASP A 5 -28.60 -11.84 -4.51
N GLU A 6 -27.52 -12.18 -3.80
CA GLU A 6 -26.26 -11.41 -3.83
C GLU A 6 -25.57 -11.37 -5.20
N HIS A 7 -25.98 -12.24 -6.13
CA HIS A 7 -25.45 -12.32 -7.48
C HIS A 7 -26.37 -11.64 -8.52
N GLY A 8 -27.43 -10.97 -8.08
CA GLY A 8 -28.37 -10.30 -8.97
C GLY A 8 -29.31 -11.27 -9.71
N LYS A 9 -29.54 -12.47 -9.17
CA LYS A 9 -30.49 -13.43 -9.75
C LYS A 9 -31.84 -13.32 -9.07
N TRP A 10 -32.90 -13.39 -9.86
CA TRP A 10 -34.27 -13.37 -9.35
C TRP A 10 -34.65 -14.66 -8.61
N ALA A 11 -34.97 -14.52 -7.32
CA ALA A 11 -35.47 -15.57 -6.43
C ALA A 11 -36.95 -15.41 -6.02
N GLY A 12 -37.64 -14.36 -6.50
CA GLY A 12 -38.96 -13.93 -6.01
C GLY A 12 -40.15 -14.89 -6.19
N ARG A 13 -40.00 -16.11 -6.74
CA ARG A 13 -41.10 -17.10 -6.84
C ARG A 13 -41.70 -17.47 -5.47
N GLN A 14 -40.92 -17.33 -4.40
CA GLN A 14 -41.40 -17.53 -3.03
C GLN A 14 -42.50 -16.52 -2.66
N LEU A 15 -42.39 -15.27 -3.13
CA LEU A 15 -43.40 -14.23 -2.88
C LEU A 15 -44.73 -14.57 -3.52
N GLU A 16 -44.75 -15.08 -4.75
CA GLU A 16 -45.96 -15.49 -5.45
C GLU A 16 -46.73 -16.56 -4.66
N ARG A 17 -46.01 -17.57 -4.16
CA ARG A 17 -46.59 -18.62 -3.31
C ARG A 17 -47.12 -18.07 -2.01
N ALA A 18 -46.34 -17.22 -1.32
CA ALA A 18 -46.73 -16.64 -0.04
C ALA A 18 -47.96 -15.71 -0.17
N VAL A 19 -48.06 -14.92 -1.24
CA VAL A 19 -49.26 -14.12 -1.54
C VAL A 19 -50.46 -15.05 -1.80
N ALA A 20 -50.31 -16.08 -2.62
CA ALA A 20 -51.39 -17.02 -2.92
C ALA A 20 -51.87 -17.79 -1.68
N GLU A 21 -50.97 -18.19 -0.78
CA GLU A 21 -51.30 -18.86 0.49
C GLU A 21 -52.08 -17.93 1.42
N ARG A 22 -51.65 -16.68 1.59
CA ARG A 22 -52.38 -15.68 2.40
C ARG A 22 -53.74 -15.36 1.83
N VAL A 23 -53.87 -15.35 0.49
CA VAL A 23 -55.18 -15.21 -0.17
C VAL A 23 -56.09 -16.40 0.11
N LYS A 24 -55.55 -17.63 0.07
CA LYS A 24 -56.32 -18.84 0.41
C LYS A 24 -56.72 -18.90 1.89
N GLN A 25 -55.85 -18.46 2.79
CA GLN A 25 -56.09 -18.42 4.23
C GLN A 25 -57.06 -17.32 4.67
N GLY A 26 -57.47 -16.43 3.77
CA GLY A 26 -58.35 -15.29 4.07
C GLY A 26 -57.68 -14.18 4.89
N THR A 27 -56.38 -14.29 5.19
CA THR A 27 -55.60 -13.22 5.84
C THR A 27 -55.29 -12.06 4.89
N LEU A 28 -55.41 -12.29 3.58
CA LEU A 28 -55.36 -11.27 2.54
C LEU A 28 -56.55 -11.50 1.60
N GLY A 29 -57.44 -10.53 1.41
CA GLY A 29 -58.49 -10.67 0.40
C GLY A 29 -57.88 -10.68 -1.01
N SER A 30 -58.46 -11.43 -1.95
CA SER A 30 -58.01 -11.42 -3.36
C SER A 30 -58.13 -10.02 -4.01
N ALA A 31 -59.05 -9.19 -3.50
CA ALA A 31 -59.20 -7.78 -3.87
C ALA A 31 -58.44 -6.80 -2.95
N SER A 32 -57.77 -7.29 -1.91
CA SER A 32 -57.06 -6.44 -0.95
C SER A 32 -55.88 -5.74 -1.60
N LYS A 33 -55.72 -4.47 -1.25
CA LYS A 33 -54.57 -3.68 -1.65
C LYS A 33 -53.37 -4.07 -0.77
N LEU A 34 -52.20 -4.18 -1.38
CA LEU A 34 -50.92 -4.45 -0.73
C LEU A 34 -50.02 -3.24 -0.94
N CYS A 35 -49.61 -2.60 0.15
CA CYS A 35 -48.67 -1.49 0.13
C CYS A 35 -47.24 -2.04 0.23
N VAL A 36 -46.37 -1.64 -0.70
CA VAL A 36 -44.96 -2.06 -0.69
C VAL A 36 -44.12 -0.93 -0.11
N VAL A 37 -43.41 -1.22 0.99
CA VAL A 37 -42.47 -0.28 1.62
C VAL A 37 -41.07 -0.82 1.41
N ALA A 38 -40.18 -0.04 0.83
CA ALA A 38 -38.76 -0.41 0.71
C ALA A 38 -37.91 0.45 1.62
N ALA A 39 -36.93 -0.15 2.29
CA ALA A 39 -35.98 0.57 3.12
C ALA A 39 -34.59 0.58 2.48
N LEU A 40 -33.95 1.74 2.47
CA LEU A 40 -32.61 1.99 1.92
C LEU A 40 -31.76 2.70 2.99
N GLY A 41 -30.44 2.50 2.95
CA GLY A 41 -29.49 3.21 3.80
C GLY A 41 -28.07 2.72 3.56
N ALA A 42 -27.09 3.42 4.13
CA ALA A 42 -25.69 3.01 4.04
C ALA A 42 -25.50 1.62 4.67
N GLN A 43 -24.55 0.84 4.17
CA GLN A 43 -24.29 -0.49 4.73
C GLN A 43 -24.00 -0.39 6.24
N ARG A 44 -24.62 -1.29 7.03
CA ARG A 44 -24.51 -1.32 8.50
C ARG A 44 -25.09 -0.09 9.23
N SER A 45 -25.92 0.72 8.57
CA SER A 45 -26.59 1.87 9.22
C SER A 45 -27.78 1.50 10.12
N GLY A 46 -28.14 0.21 10.20
CA GLY A 46 -29.26 -0.26 11.03
C GLY A 46 -30.62 -0.15 10.35
N VAL A 47 -30.67 -0.15 9.00
CA VAL A 47 -31.91 -0.16 8.20
C VAL A 47 -32.83 -1.32 8.59
N SER A 48 -32.31 -2.56 8.63
CA SER A 48 -33.09 -3.74 9.01
C SER A 48 -33.63 -3.62 10.44
N SER A 49 -32.84 -3.07 11.36
CA SER A 49 -33.28 -2.80 12.74
C SER A 49 -34.41 -1.78 12.80
N LEU A 50 -34.33 -0.70 12.00
CA LEU A 50 -35.40 0.30 11.89
C LEU A 50 -36.67 -0.34 11.33
N LEU A 51 -36.54 -1.11 10.25
CA LEU A 51 -37.66 -1.75 9.58
C LEU A 51 -38.36 -2.78 10.49
N ASN A 52 -37.59 -3.54 11.27
CA ASN A 52 -38.12 -4.45 12.29
C ASN A 52 -38.95 -3.72 13.35
N ARG A 53 -38.50 -2.54 13.80
CA ARG A 53 -39.24 -1.73 14.78
C ARG A 53 -40.51 -1.13 14.18
N VAL A 54 -40.39 -0.52 13.00
CA VAL A 54 -41.49 0.20 12.33
C VAL A 54 -42.56 -0.76 11.81
N CYS A 55 -42.17 -1.82 11.10
CA CYS A 55 -43.08 -2.73 10.41
C CYS A 55 -43.37 -4.03 11.19
N GLY A 56 -42.72 -4.24 12.34
CA GLY A 56 -42.85 -5.49 13.09
C GLY A 56 -42.27 -6.71 12.36
N THR A 57 -41.29 -6.51 11.50
CA THR A 57 -40.60 -7.59 10.78
C THR A 57 -39.49 -8.21 11.62
N GLN A 58 -38.93 -9.32 11.13
CA GLN A 58 -37.81 -10.03 11.75
C GLN A 58 -36.72 -10.29 10.69
N PHE A 59 -36.24 -9.23 10.04
CA PHE A 59 -35.03 -9.31 9.22
C PHE A 59 -33.81 -9.55 10.09
N ASP A 60 -32.82 -10.28 9.56
CA ASP A 60 -31.54 -10.52 10.23
C ASP A 60 -30.75 -9.20 10.29
N ALA A 61 -30.91 -8.47 11.39
CA ALA A 61 -30.24 -7.20 11.58
C ALA A 61 -28.77 -7.41 11.98
N ALA A 62 -27.87 -6.81 11.23
CA ALA A 62 -26.44 -6.83 11.50
C ALA A 62 -26.11 -6.27 12.90
N GLY A 63 -25.36 -7.05 13.69
CA GLY A 63 -24.62 -6.53 14.83
C GLY A 63 -23.45 -5.64 14.40
N ARG A 64 -22.80 -4.97 15.37
CA ARG A 64 -21.63 -4.09 15.11
C ARG A 64 -20.33 -4.85 14.76
N GLU A 65 -20.34 -6.17 14.79
CA GLU A 65 -19.17 -7.01 14.52
C GLU A 65 -18.87 -7.14 13.02
N ARG A 66 -17.60 -7.32 12.65
CA ARG A 66 -17.18 -7.41 11.24
C ARG A 66 -17.79 -8.61 10.50
N ASP A 67 -18.10 -9.69 11.20
CA ASP A 67 -18.65 -10.93 10.65
C ASP A 67 -20.17 -11.07 10.90
N ALA A 68 -20.82 -10.01 11.39
CA ALA A 68 -22.24 -10.04 11.66
C ALA A 68 -23.07 -10.26 10.36
N PRO A 69 -24.21 -10.96 10.45
CA PRO A 69 -25.13 -11.13 9.32
C PRO A 69 -25.47 -9.78 8.69
N ARG A 70 -25.48 -9.67 7.37
CA ARG A 70 -25.86 -8.45 6.66
C ARG A 70 -26.91 -8.78 5.61
N THR A 71 -27.80 -7.83 5.32
CA THR A 71 -28.72 -7.96 4.20
C THR A 71 -27.94 -8.01 2.90
N LEU A 72 -28.20 -9.05 2.11
CA LEU A 72 -27.64 -9.28 0.78
C LEU A 72 -28.78 -9.28 -0.23
N GLY A 73 -28.58 -8.59 -1.36
CA GLY A 73 -29.62 -8.43 -2.38
C GLY A 73 -30.86 -7.71 -1.87
N VAL A 74 -32.04 -8.25 -2.17
CA VAL A 74 -33.34 -7.67 -1.75
C VAL A 74 -34.18 -8.74 -1.07
N GLN A 75 -34.47 -8.52 0.21
CA GLN A 75 -35.30 -9.39 1.01
C GLN A 75 -36.71 -8.80 1.19
N ALA A 76 -37.70 -9.66 1.38
CA ALA A 76 -39.09 -9.28 1.58
C ALA A 76 -39.73 -10.06 2.73
N LEU A 77 -40.49 -9.36 3.56
CA LEU A 77 -41.32 -9.91 4.63
C LEU A 77 -42.65 -9.16 4.71
N PHE A 78 -43.72 -9.88 5.05
CA PHE A 78 -45.00 -9.24 5.37
C PHE A 78 -44.91 -8.61 6.76
N CYS A 79 -45.45 -7.40 6.88
CA CYS A 79 -45.47 -6.69 8.16
C CYS A 79 -46.42 -7.38 9.14
N ALA A 80 -46.11 -7.29 10.43
CA ALA A 80 -46.98 -7.79 11.48
C ALA A 80 -48.21 -6.89 11.61
N ALA A 81 -49.41 -7.48 11.51
CA ALA A 81 -50.67 -6.75 11.61
C ALA A 81 -50.82 -5.98 12.94
N SER A 82 -50.16 -6.45 14.01
CA SER A 82 -50.21 -5.84 15.35
C SER A 82 -49.43 -4.54 15.50
N ARG A 83 -48.62 -4.13 14.50
CA ARG A 83 -47.81 -2.90 14.56
C ARG A 83 -48.34 -1.77 13.69
N LEU A 84 -49.21 -2.09 12.73
CA LEU A 84 -49.82 -1.16 11.78
C LEU A 84 -51.35 -1.36 11.82
N GLU A 85 -51.91 -1.25 13.02
CA GLU A 85 -53.33 -1.51 13.35
C GLU A 85 -54.27 -0.87 12.30
N ASP A 86 -55.30 -1.62 11.87
CA ASP A 86 -56.33 -1.24 10.89
C ASP A 86 -55.88 -0.78 9.49
N ALA A 87 -54.58 -0.74 9.20
CA ALA A 87 -54.04 -0.14 7.98
C ALA A 87 -54.08 -1.07 6.75
N GLY A 88 -54.42 -2.36 6.89
CA GLY A 88 -54.38 -3.31 5.78
C GLY A 88 -52.99 -3.88 5.54
N ALA A 89 -52.77 -4.51 4.39
CA ALA A 89 -51.58 -5.34 4.20
C ALA A 89 -50.36 -4.55 3.70
N PHE A 90 -49.23 -4.73 4.38
CA PHE A 90 -47.92 -4.21 3.98
C PHE A 90 -46.93 -5.33 3.66
N LEU A 91 -46.09 -5.07 2.65
CA LEU A 91 -44.92 -5.85 2.31
C LEU A 91 -43.68 -4.96 2.47
N ALA A 92 -42.81 -5.30 3.42
CA ALA A 92 -41.56 -4.61 3.64
C ALA A 92 -40.46 -5.25 2.79
N LEU A 93 -39.68 -4.43 2.10
CA LEU A 93 -38.48 -4.80 1.37
C LEU A 93 -37.25 -4.25 2.12
N ASP A 94 -36.38 -5.14 2.57
CA ASP A 94 -35.07 -4.78 3.11
C ASP A 94 -34.03 -4.93 2.01
N VAL A 95 -33.31 -3.85 1.73
CA VAL A 95 -32.37 -3.77 0.60
C VAL A 95 -30.95 -3.75 1.15
N GLU A 96 -30.04 -4.46 0.48
CA GLU A 96 -28.61 -4.38 0.76
C GLU A 96 -28.16 -2.91 0.76
N GLY A 97 -27.49 -2.51 1.85
CA GLY A 97 -27.03 -1.14 2.01
C GLY A 97 -25.94 -0.80 1.00
N PHE A 98 -25.94 0.46 0.57
CA PHE A 98 -24.94 0.97 -0.37
C PHE A 98 -23.57 1.10 0.32
N ASP A 99 -22.54 0.48 -0.26
CA ASP A 99 -21.13 0.61 0.13
C ASP A 99 -20.21 0.37 -1.09
N GLN A 100 -19.26 1.28 -1.33
CA GLN A 100 -18.41 1.29 -2.53
C GLN A 100 -17.15 0.44 -2.36
N MET A 101 -17.31 -0.84 -2.07
CA MET A 101 -16.17 -1.74 -1.88
C MET A 101 -15.80 -2.56 -3.14
N SER A 102 -16.61 -2.55 -4.22
CA SER A 102 -16.25 -3.15 -5.52
C SER A 102 -17.22 -2.81 -6.67
N THR A 103 -16.73 -2.46 -7.87
CA THR A 103 -17.53 -2.10 -9.07
C THR A 103 -18.65 -3.07 -9.45
N THR A 104 -18.41 -4.39 -9.55
CA THR A 104 -19.46 -5.34 -9.97
C THR A 104 -20.58 -5.45 -8.92
N ARG A 105 -20.21 -5.43 -7.63
CA ARG A 105 -21.19 -5.46 -6.55
C ARG A 105 -21.99 -4.16 -6.48
N VAL A 106 -21.35 -3.02 -6.74
CA VAL A 106 -22.02 -1.71 -6.81
C VAL A 106 -23.10 -1.71 -7.88
N LEU A 107 -22.86 -2.28 -9.07
CA LEU A 107 -23.91 -2.39 -10.10
C LEU A 107 -25.11 -3.23 -9.65
N ILE A 108 -24.87 -4.35 -8.96
CA ILE A 108 -25.93 -5.22 -8.44
C ILE A 108 -26.68 -4.52 -7.30
N GLN A 109 -25.97 -3.82 -6.41
CA GLN A 109 -26.55 -3.03 -5.32
C GLN A 109 -27.41 -1.88 -5.88
N ASP A 110 -26.91 -1.12 -6.84
CA ASP A 110 -27.64 -0.04 -7.52
C ASP A 110 -28.89 -0.56 -8.23
N ALA A 111 -28.78 -1.72 -8.88
CA ALA A 111 -29.93 -2.37 -9.50
C ALA A 111 -30.94 -2.88 -8.48
N GLY A 112 -30.49 -3.44 -7.36
CA GLY A 112 -31.33 -3.86 -6.24
C GLY A 112 -32.09 -2.68 -5.62
N ALA A 113 -31.39 -1.57 -5.37
CA ALA A 113 -31.97 -0.34 -4.86
C ALA A 113 -32.96 0.29 -5.84
N SER A 114 -32.60 0.35 -7.13
CA SER A 114 -33.49 0.84 -8.19
C SER A 114 -34.73 -0.02 -8.37
N PHE A 115 -34.57 -1.35 -8.29
CA PHE A 115 -35.67 -2.30 -8.29
C PHE A 115 -36.61 -2.06 -7.11
N ALA A 116 -36.06 -1.98 -5.89
CA ALA A 116 -36.84 -1.78 -4.69
C ALA A 116 -37.60 -0.45 -4.74
N ALA A 117 -36.95 0.64 -5.16
CA ALA A 117 -37.59 1.95 -5.32
C ALA A 117 -38.66 1.97 -6.43
N ALA A 118 -38.44 1.26 -7.54
CA ALA A 118 -39.42 1.13 -8.62
C ALA A 118 -40.64 0.29 -8.22
N ALA A 119 -40.42 -0.74 -7.40
CA ALA A 119 -41.45 -1.63 -6.89
C ALA A 119 -42.22 -1.03 -5.71
N ALA A 120 -41.59 -0.19 -4.89
CA ALA A 120 -42.18 0.37 -3.68
C ALA A 120 -43.22 1.47 -3.96
N ASP A 121 -44.22 1.53 -3.09
CA ASP A 121 -45.16 2.64 -2.99
C ASP A 121 -44.58 3.75 -2.09
N VAL A 122 -43.88 3.36 -1.02
CA VAL A 122 -43.18 4.26 -0.11
C VAL A 122 -41.74 3.79 0.07
N LEU A 123 -40.79 4.70 -0.07
CA LEU A 123 -39.37 4.49 0.16
C LEU A 123 -38.99 5.09 1.52
N VAL A 124 -38.38 4.32 2.41
CA VAL A 124 -37.82 4.80 3.68
C VAL A 124 -36.31 4.84 3.53
N LEU A 125 -35.73 6.03 3.60
CA LEU A 125 -34.29 6.23 3.57
C LEU A 125 -33.78 6.51 4.99
N SER A 126 -32.97 5.62 5.54
CA SER A 126 -32.33 5.81 6.85
C SER A 126 -30.98 6.51 6.68
N VAL A 127 -30.79 7.64 7.35
CA VAL A 127 -29.57 8.45 7.28
C VAL A 127 -29.18 8.90 8.68
N PHE A 128 -27.92 8.81 9.07
CA PHE A 128 -27.45 9.44 10.31
C PHE A 128 -27.25 10.94 10.12
N MET A 129 -27.58 11.74 11.14
CA MET A 129 -27.41 13.19 11.10
C MET A 129 -25.97 13.61 10.76
N HIS A 130 -24.96 12.94 11.32
CA HIS A 130 -23.54 13.23 11.05
C HIS A 130 -23.08 12.85 9.63
N ASP A 131 -23.87 12.07 8.90
CA ASP A 131 -23.60 11.66 7.52
C ASP A 131 -24.46 12.40 6.51
N ILE A 132 -25.36 13.28 6.95
CA ILE A 132 -26.35 13.94 6.08
C ILE A 132 -25.72 14.77 4.94
N SER A 133 -24.51 15.29 5.14
CA SER A 133 -23.77 16.09 4.17
C SER A 133 -22.90 15.28 3.21
N LYS A 134 -22.73 13.97 3.45
CA LYS A 134 -21.87 13.09 2.65
C LYS A 134 -22.73 12.39 1.58
N PRO A 135 -22.57 12.70 0.28
CA PRO A 135 -23.48 12.20 -0.76
C PRO A 135 -23.63 10.68 -0.82
N GLU A 136 -22.55 9.95 -0.50
CA GLU A 136 -22.48 8.50 -0.52
C GLU A 136 -23.18 7.89 0.69
N ALA A 137 -22.94 8.43 1.89
CA ALA A 137 -23.51 7.91 3.14
C ALA A 137 -24.96 8.36 3.37
N SER A 138 -25.32 9.55 2.89
CA SER A 138 -26.66 10.14 2.99
C SER A 138 -27.66 9.56 1.96
N GLY A 139 -27.17 8.72 1.04
CA GLY A 139 -27.97 8.13 -0.02
C GLY A 139 -28.34 9.09 -1.16
N MET A 140 -27.80 10.31 -1.21
CA MET A 140 -28.08 11.26 -2.30
C MET A 140 -27.60 10.72 -3.65
N ALA A 141 -26.41 10.12 -3.70
CA ALA A 141 -25.88 9.49 -4.90
C ALA A 141 -26.78 8.34 -5.36
N ALA A 142 -27.23 7.50 -4.41
CA ALA A 142 -28.14 6.39 -4.67
C ALA A 142 -29.50 6.90 -5.19
N LEU A 143 -30.10 7.92 -4.56
CA LEU A 143 -31.35 8.52 -5.01
C LEU A 143 -31.24 9.15 -6.40
N ALA A 144 -30.11 9.77 -6.73
CA ALA A 144 -29.87 10.30 -8.07
C ALA A 144 -29.75 9.17 -9.12
N SER A 145 -29.11 8.05 -8.77
CA SER A 145 -29.06 6.82 -9.60
C SER A 145 -30.47 6.25 -9.82
N ILE A 146 -31.21 6.05 -8.73
CA ILE A 146 -32.60 5.60 -8.74
C ILE A 146 -33.48 6.50 -9.60
N ALA A 147 -33.33 7.83 -9.51
CA ALA A 147 -34.11 8.78 -10.29
C ALA A 147 -33.89 8.61 -11.81
N ARG A 148 -32.66 8.31 -12.23
CA ARG A 148 -32.33 8.01 -13.64
C ARG A 148 -33.02 6.72 -14.09
N THR A 149 -32.89 5.65 -13.31
CA THR A 149 -33.52 4.35 -13.62
C THR A 149 -35.04 4.43 -13.62
N LEU A 150 -35.65 5.15 -12.67
CA LEU A 150 -37.10 5.37 -12.63
C LEU A 150 -37.60 6.09 -13.90
N ARG A 151 -36.82 7.06 -14.41
CA ARG A 151 -37.14 7.75 -15.66
C ARG A 151 -37.04 6.81 -16.87
N ALA A 152 -35.96 6.04 -16.98
CA ALA A 152 -35.79 5.04 -18.04
C ALA A 152 -36.89 3.97 -18.03
N LEU A 153 -37.29 3.49 -16.85
CA LEU A 153 -38.39 2.54 -16.67
C LEU A 153 -39.76 3.14 -17.02
N HIS A 154 -39.93 4.44 -16.87
CA HIS A 154 -41.15 5.14 -17.31
C HIS A 154 -41.17 5.35 -18.82
N GLU A 155 -40.06 5.78 -19.42
CA GLU A 155 -39.90 5.96 -20.86
C GLU A 155 -40.08 4.64 -21.64
N SER A 156 -39.59 3.53 -21.07
CA SER A 156 -39.81 2.19 -21.63
C SER A 156 -41.25 1.64 -21.43
N GLY A 157 -42.12 2.38 -20.74
CA GLY A 157 -43.49 1.93 -20.43
C GLY A 157 -43.55 0.79 -19.40
N THR A 158 -42.45 0.50 -18.70
CA THR A 158 -42.39 -0.57 -17.69
C THR A 158 -43.25 -0.24 -16.47
N LEU A 159 -43.19 1.00 -15.99
CA LEU A 159 -43.91 1.50 -14.81
C LEU A 159 -45.39 1.87 -15.04
N GLY A 160 -45.88 1.76 -16.29
CA GLY A 160 -47.24 2.17 -16.66
C GLY A 160 -47.42 3.69 -16.74
N GLY A 161 -48.59 4.15 -17.19
CA GLY A 161 -48.89 5.57 -17.43
C GLY A 161 -49.13 6.43 -16.19
N SER A 162 -48.80 5.94 -14.98
CA SER A 162 -48.87 6.74 -13.75
C SER A 162 -47.52 7.40 -13.47
N ALA A 163 -47.56 8.52 -12.75
CA ALA A 163 -46.42 9.42 -12.55
C ALA A 163 -45.19 8.72 -11.97
N ILE A 164 -44.00 9.13 -12.42
CA ILE A 164 -42.67 8.70 -11.90
C ILE A 164 -42.53 8.93 -10.39
N ARG A 165 -43.33 9.85 -9.83
CA ARG A 165 -43.16 10.43 -8.50
C ARG A 165 -43.28 9.39 -7.38
N ARG A 166 -42.20 9.19 -6.62
CA ARG A 166 -42.14 8.28 -5.46
C ARG A 166 -42.21 9.03 -4.15
N ARG A 167 -42.96 8.49 -3.19
CA ARG A 167 -43.00 8.98 -1.81
C ARG A 167 -41.75 8.50 -1.10
N VAL A 168 -40.97 9.41 -0.53
CA VAL A 168 -39.73 9.11 0.19
C VAL A 168 -39.86 9.67 1.60
N ILE A 169 -39.66 8.85 2.61
CA ILE A 169 -39.52 9.27 4.00
C ILE A 169 -38.03 9.18 4.34
N VAL A 170 -37.41 10.33 4.62
CA VAL A 170 -36.03 10.38 5.11
C VAL A 170 -36.09 10.32 6.63
N ALA A 171 -35.72 9.17 7.19
CA ALA A 171 -35.60 8.95 8.62
C ALA A 171 -34.18 9.37 9.07
N VAL A 172 -34.07 10.57 9.65
CA VAL A 172 -32.82 11.13 10.16
C VAL A 172 -32.57 10.58 11.56
N ARG A 173 -31.52 9.77 11.70
CA ARG A 173 -31.12 9.06 12.92
C ARG A 173 -30.15 9.86 13.74
N ASP A 174 -30.20 9.65 15.05
CA ASP A 174 -29.37 10.34 16.04
C ASP A 174 -29.49 11.87 15.89
N TYR A 175 -30.73 12.33 15.69
CA TYR A 175 -31.02 13.75 15.56
C TYR A 175 -30.80 14.47 16.89
N ASP A 176 -30.06 15.58 16.83
CA ASP A 176 -29.85 16.51 17.92
C ASP A 176 -30.48 17.86 17.57
N ALA A 177 -31.49 18.25 18.36
CA ALA A 177 -32.22 19.50 18.16
C ALA A 177 -31.42 20.75 18.58
N GLU A 178 -30.32 20.60 19.32
CA GLU A 178 -29.46 21.72 19.73
C GLU A 178 -28.55 22.19 18.58
N GLU A 179 -28.20 21.30 17.64
CA GLU A 179 -27.29 21.64 16.54
C GLU A 179 -27.99 22.35 15.37
N LEU A 180 -29.09 21.78 14.87
CA LEU A 180 -29.80 22.27 13.68
C LEU A 180 -31.29 22.01 13.77
N SER A 181 -32.11 22.95 13.28
CA SER A 181 -33.54 22.74 13.22
C SER A 181 -33.91 21.70 12.16
N GLU A 182 -35.01 20.98 12.40
CA GLU A 182 -35.57 19.99 11.46
C GLU A 182 -35.75 20.56 10.05
N GLN A 183 -36.21 21.81 9.96
CA GLN A 183 -36.49 22.45 8.67
C GLN A 183 -35.21 22.81 7.91
N GLU A 184 -34.17 23.28 8.60
CA GLU A 184 -32.87 23.55 8.00
C GLU A 184 -32.23 22.29 7.45
N LEU A 185 -32.25 21.18 8.19
CA LEU A 185 -31.74 19.88 7.73
C LEU A 185 -32.51 19.36 6.50
N ALA A 186 -33.83 19.46 6.53
CA ALA A 186 -34.67 19.02 5.42
C ALA A 186 -34.43 19.84 4.15
N ASP A 187 -34.26 21.15 4.28
CA ASP A 187 -34.01 22.04 3.14
C ASP A 187 -32.58 21.91 2.62
N PHE A 188 -31.59 21.75 3.51
CA PHE A 188 -30.22 21.38 3.15
C PHE A 188 -30.19 20.10 2.32
N TYR A 189 -30.78 19.00 2.83
CA TYR A 189 -30.77 17.71 2.15
C TYR A 189 -31.41 17.79 0.75
N LYS A 190 -32.55 18.46 0.62
CA LYS A 190 -33.22 18.64 -0.68
C LYS A 190 -32.40 19.52 -1.64
N GLY A 191 -31.70 20.51 -1.12
CA GLY A 191 -30.80 21.39 -1.88
C GLY A 191 -29.65 20.60 -2.50
N GLU A 192 -28.91 19.86 -1.66
CA GLU A 192 -27.78 19.02 -2.07
C GLU A 192 -28.21 17.91 -3.04
N LEU A 193 -29.33 17.21 -2.74
CA LEU A 193 -29.88 16.22 -3.66
C LEU A 193 -30.23 16.84 -5.02
N GLY A 194 -30.78 18.06 -5.02
CA GLY A 194 -31.07 18.80 -6.24
C GLY A 194 -29.83 19.15 -7.06
N ALA A 195 -28.72 19.49 -6.40
CA ALA A 195 -27.44 19.71 -7.02
C ALA A 195 -26.90 18.43 -7.66
N HIS A 196 -26.92 17.30 -6.94
CA HIS A 196 -26.53 15.98 -7.44
C HIS A 196 -27.35 15.50 -8.64
N MET A 197 -28.65 15.86 -8.69
CA MET A 197 -29.51 15.53 -9.82
C MET A 197 -29.34 16.47 -11.04
N GLY A 198 -28.51 17.53 -10.95
CA GLY A 198 -28.21 18.45 -12.05
C GLY A 198 -29.37 19.38 -12.46
N GLY A 199 -30.37 19.56 -11.60
CA GLY A 199 -31.57 20.36 -11.92
C GLY A 199 -32.21 21.06 -10.71
N GLY A 200 -31.50 21.10 -9.58
CA GLY A 200 -31.94 21.74 -8.34
C GLY A 200 -33.20 21.11 -7.75
N LEU A 201 -33.84 21.85 -6.84
CA LEU A 201 -35.03 21.38 -6.11
C LEU A 201 -36.21 21.01 -7.02
N ALA A 202 -36.31 21.63 -8.20
CA ALA A 202 -37.37 21.34 -9.18
C ALA A 202 -37.23 19.93 -9.77
N ALA A 203 -36.00 19.45 -9.99
CA ALA A 203 -35.76 18.09 -10.45
C ALA A 203 -36.15 17.05 -9.39
N VAL A 204 -35.80 17.32 -8.13
CA VAL A 204 -36.19 16.48 -6.99
C VAL A 204 -37.71 16.38 -6.90
N LYS A 205 -38.44 17.50 -6.87
CA LYS A 205 -39.91 17.52 -6.72
C LYS A 205 -40.67 16.78 -7.83
N LYS A 206 -40.08 16.65 -9.03
CA LYS A 206 -40.66 15.90 -10.16
C LYS A 206 -40.61 14.39 -9.95
N VAL A 207 -39.55 13.89 -9.30
CA VAL A 207 -39.28 12.45 -9.14
C VAL A 207 -39.62 11.96 -7.73
N PHE A 208 -39.46 12.81 -6.72
CA PHE A 208 -39.63 12.45 -5.32
C PHE A 208 -40.58 13.41 -4.61
N ASP A 209 -41.33 12.85 -3.68
CA ASP A 209 -42.15 13.56 -2.73
C ASP A 209 -41.67 13.21 -1.33
N MET A 210 -40.86 14.10 -0.76
CA MET A 210 -40.04 13.82 0.41
C MET A 210 -40.71 14.32 1.69
N ARG A 211 -40.79 13.43 2.68
CA ARG A 211 -41.13 13.71 4.08
C ARG A 211 -39.91 13.39 4.93
N PHE A 212 -39.75 14.09 6.05
CA PHE A 212 -38.64 13.90 6.97
C PHE A 212 -39.20 13.51 8.32
N GLU A 213 -38.60 12.51 8.94
CA GLU A 213 -38.88 12.10 10.32
C GLU A 213 -37.56 12.07 11.08
N PHE A 214 -37.52 12.81 12.18
CA PHE A 214 -36.32 12.96 13.00
C PHE A 214 -36.40 12.04 14.20
N LEU A 215 -35.42 11.14 14.29
CA LEU A 215 -35.35 10.08 15.29
C LEU A 215 -34.17 10.37 16.23
N PRO A 216 -34.43 10.67 17.51
CA PRO A 216 -33.40 10.86 18.53
C PRO A 216 -32.50 9.63 18.73
N HIS A 217 -31.46 9.76 19.54
CA HIS A 217 -30.50 8.67 19.74
C HIS A 217 -31.14 7.48 20.47
N ALA A 218 -31.23 6.34 19.78
CA ALA A 218 -32.04 5.18 20.20
C ALA A 218 -31.68 4.58 21.57
N PHE A 219 -30.45 4.78 22.07
CA PHE A 219 -30.05 4.27 23.39
C PHE A 219 -30.11 5.30 24.50
N LEU A 220 -29.93 6.58 24.18
CA LEU A 220 -29.80 7.67 25.16
C LEU A 220 -31.16 8.33 25.43
N GLN A 221 -32.00 8.43 24.39
CA GLN A 221 -33.32 9.06 24.39
C GLN A 221 -34.35 8.04 23.91
N ARG A 222 -34.53 6.97 24.70
CA ARG A 222 -35.34 5.80 24.30
C ARG A 222 -36.82 6.15 24.11
N ASP A 223 -37.38 6.95 25.03
CA ASP A 223 -38.79 7.27 25.02
C ASP A 223 -39.13 8.19 23.83
N GLU A 224 -38.29 9.19 23.56
CA GLU A 224 -38.45 10.07 22.40
C GLU A 224 -38.20 9.34 21.07
N TYR A 225 -37.27 8.37 21.06
CA TYR A 225 -37.04 7.50 19.91
C TYR A 225 -38.28 6.65 19.60
N GLU A 226 -38.88 5.99 20.60
CA GLU A 226 -40.09 5.18 20.39
C GLU A 226 -41.27 6.05 19.93
N GLN A 227 -41.43 7.26 20.46
CA GLN A 227 -42.42 8.23 19.93
C GLN A 227 -42.15 8.58 18.46
N GLY A 228 -40.88 8.70 18.06
CA GLY A 228 -40.49 8.89 16.66
C GLY A 228 -40.86 7.70 15.77
N ILE A 229 -40.71 6.47 16.28
CA ILE A 229 -41.15 5.26 15.59
C ILE A 229 -42.66 5.24 15.40
N GLU A 230 -43.45 5.63 16.41
CA GLU A 230 -44.91 5.72 16.32
C GLU A 230 -45.37 6.77 15.30
N ARG A 231 -44.69 7.92 15.22
CA ARG A 231 -44.93 8.94 14.18
C ARG A 231 -44.65 8.40 12.79
N LEU A 232 -43.52 7.71 12.62
CA LEU A 232 -43.14 7.08 11.35
C LEU A 232 -44.15 5.99 10.93
N GLN A 233 -44.66 5.20 11.87
CA GLN A 233 -45.74 4.23 11.62
C GLN A 233 -47.03 4.93 11.17
N SER A 234 -47.44 5.97 11.88
CA SER A 234 -48.64 6.76 11.55
C SER A 234 -48.53 7.38 10.15
N LEU A 235 -47.35 7.88 9.79
CA LEU A 235 -47.08 8.43 8.47
C LEU A 235 -47.17 7.37 7.36
N LEU A 236 -46.69 6.15 7.60
CA LEU A 236 -46.82 5.05 6.63
C LEU A 236 -48.29 4.67 6.38
N VAL A 237 -49.10 4.61 7.45
CA VAL A 237 -50.53 4.35 7.36
C VAL A 237 -51.25 5.47 6.61
N GLN A 238 -50.94 6.73 6.93
CA GLN A 238 -51.50 7.89 6.23
C GLN A 238 -51.17 7.85 4.73
N LEU A 239 -49.90 7.62 4.37
CA LEU A 239 -49.49 7.56 2.97
C LEU A 239 -50.18 6.41 2.23
N GLN A 240 -50.35 5.25 2.85
CA GLN A 240 -51.08 4.14 2.24
C GLN A 240 -52.52 4.51 1.90
N GLN A 241 -53.20 5.28 2.75
CA GLN A 241 -54.58 5.75 2.50
C GLN A 241 -54.64 6.77 1.36
N GLU A 242 -53.64 7.65 1.26
CA GLU A 242 -53.49 8.59 0.14
C GLU A 242 -53.15 7.87 -1.18
N LEU A 243 -52.51 6.71 -1.11
CA LEU A 243 -52.01 5.97 -2.27
C LEU A 243 -53.04 4.99 -2.82
N SER A 244 -53.15 4.94 -4.15
CA SER A 244 -53.85 3.86 -4.84
C SER A 244 -52.97 2.61 -4.89
N CYS A 245 -52.80 1.98 -3.72
CA CYS A 245 -52.00 0.75 -3.57
C CYS A 245 -52.50 -0.35 -4.50
N ARG A 246 -51.56 -1.17 -4.99
CA ARG A 246 -51.83 -2.22 -5.96
C ARG A 246 -52.61 -3.37 -5.33
N LYS A 247 -53.39 -4.08 -6.15
CA LYS A 247 -54.00 -5.35 -5.73
C LYS A 247 -52.89 -6.35 -5.43
N ALA A 248 -53.03 -7.13 -4.36
CA ALA A 248 -52.03 -8.11 -3.93
C ALA A 248 -51.58 -9.06 -5.07
N ALA A 249 -52.53 -9.55 -5.87
CA ALA A 249 -52.26 -10.46 -6.99
C ALA A 249 -51.41 -9.82 -8.12
N ALA A 250 -51.40 -8.49 -8.24
CA ALA A 250 -50.65 -7.76 -9.27
C ALA A 250 -49.21 -7.41 -8.86
N VAL A 251 -48.88 -7.49 -7.56
CA VAL A 251 -47.57 -7.06 -7.04
C VAL A 251 -46.43 -7.91 -7.60
N TYR A 252 -46.55 -9.24 -7.54
CA TYR A 252 -45.49 -10.13 -8.03
C TYR A 252 -45.25 -10.02 -9.56
N PRO A 253 -46.28 -10.10 -10.43
CA PRO A 253 -46.08 -9.94 -11.88
C PRO A 253 -45.42 -8.60 -12.24
N GLN A 254 -45.79 -7.52 -11.55
CA GLN A 254 -45.20 -6.21 -11.78
C GLN A 254 -43.74 -6.15 -11.32
N MET A 255 -43.43 -6.64 -10.12
CA MET A 255 -42.04 -6.73 -9.63
C MET A 255 -41.17 -7.53 -10.60
N ARG A 256 -41.67 -8.67 -11.10
CA ARG A 256 -40.95 -9.48 -12.09
C ARG A 256 -40.69 -8.70 -13.38
N LYS A 257 -41.68 -7.95 -13.87
CA LYS A 257 -41.53 -7.11 -15.08
C LYS A 257 -40.49 -6.00 -14.88
N ILE A 258 -40.51 -5.33 -13.72
CA ILE A 258 -39.53 -4.29 -13.36
C ILE A 258 -38.13 -4.89 -13.33
N TRP A 259 -37.93 -6.01 -12.62
CA TRP A 259 -36.63 -6.67 -12.55
C TRP A 259 -36.12 -7.09 -13.92
N GLN A 260 -36.97 -7.64 -14.78
CA GLN A 260 -36.58 -8.01 -16.14
C GLN A 260 -36.09 -6.83 -16.99
N SER A 261 -36.65 -5.63 -16.80
CA SER A 261 -36.18 -4.44 -17.50
C SER A 261 -34.80 -4.00 -16.97
N ILE A 262 -34.62 -3.97 -15.64
CA ILE A 262 -33.34 -3.63 -15.01
C ILE A 262 -32.24 -4.65 -15.35
N GLU A 263 -32.57 -5.95 -15.33
CA GLU A 263 -31.66 -7.04 -15.69
C GLU A 263 -31.19 -6.94 -17.15
N ARG A 264 -32.04 -6.46 -18.07
CA ARG A 264 -31.62 -6.19 -19.45
C ARG A 264 -30.62 -5.05 -19.53
N GLU A 265 -30.85 -3.95 -18.79
CA GLU A 265 -29.93 -2.81 -18.74
C GLU A 265 -28.58 -3.22 -18.12
N LEU A 266 -28.60 -3.97 -17.01
CA LEU A 266 -27.40 -4.52 -16.38
C LEU A 266 -26.58 -5.38 -17.35
N ASN A 267 -27.25 -6.29 -18.06
CA ASN A 267 -26.60 -7.16 -19.03
C ASN A 267 -26.08 -6.39 -20.26
N GLN A 268 -26.74 -5.30 -20.65
CA GLN A 268 -26.26 -4.42 -21.72
C GLN A 268 -25.02 -3.66 -21.28
N ASN A 269 -25.05 -3.02 -20.11
CA ASN A 269 -23.92 -2.26 -19.57
C ASN A 269 -22.69 -3.15 -19.31
N SER A 270 -22.92 -4.39 -18.87
CA SER A 270 -21.85 -5.39 -18.70
C SER A 270 -21.24 -5.83 -20.04
N ARG A 271 -21.99 -5.74 -21.16
CA ARG A 271 -21.53 -6.14 -22.51
C ARG A 271 -20.93 -4.99 -23.30
N THR A 272 -21.36 -3.75 -23.06
CA THR A 272 -20.89 -2.57 -23.80
C THR A 272 -19.67 -1.90 -23.16
N GLY A 273 -19.21 -2.35 -21.98
CA GLY A 273 -18.12 -1.70 -21.25
C GLY A 273 -18.42 -0.25 -20.87
N HIS A 274 -19.67 0.20 -21.05
CA HIS A 274 -20.12 1.51 -20.63
C HIS A 274 -20.69 1.37 -19.22
N ALA A 275 -19.82 1.04 -18.26
CA ALA A 275 -20.07 1.48 -16.91
C ALA A 275 -20.14 3.00 -16.99
N SER A 276 -21.24 3.59 -16.52
CA SER A 276 -21.27 5.00 -16.13
C SER A 276 -20.41 5.19 -14.87
N GLY A 277 -19.16 4.73 -14.93
CA GLY A 277 -18.06 5.14 -14.08
C GLY A 277 -17.15 5.96 -14.98
N THR A 278 -16.81 7.15 -14.53
CA THR A 278 -15.78 7.94 -15.22
C THR A 278 -14.49 7.11 -15.30
N ALA A 279 -13.58 7.41 -16.23
CA ALA A 279 -12.26 6.76 -16.27
C ALA A 279 -11.49 6.83 -14.93
N GLN A 280 -11.91 7.68 -13.99
CA GLN A 280 -11.40 7.73 -12.62
C GLN A 280 -11.85 6.53 -11.75
N ASP A 281 -12.99 5.91 -12.03
CA ASP A 281 -13.55 4.83 -11.22
C ASP A 281 -12.87 3.48 -11.51
N GLU A 282 -12.52 3.22 -12.78
CA GLU A 282 -11.66 2.07 -13.15
C GLU A 282 -10.23 2.25 -12.63
N GLU A 283 -9.68 3.47 -12.65
CA GLU A 283 -8.37 3.76 -12.04
C GLU A 283 -8.39 3.61 -10.51
N ALA A 284 -9.48 3.98 -9.83
CA ALA A 284 -9.62 3.84 -8.39
C ALA A 284 -9.73 2.38 -7.94
N ASP A 285 -10.54 1.58 -8.64
CA ASP A 285 -10.64 0.14 -8.39
C ASP A 285 -9.32 -0.56 -8.67
N ALA A 286 -8.68 -0.27 -9.81
CA ALA A 286 -7.36 -0.79 -10.12
C ALA A 286 -6.35 -0.40 -9.04
N ALA A 287 -6.40 0.85 -8.53
CA ALA A 287 -5.51 1.28 -7.45
C ALA A 287 -5.67 0.46 -6.18
N TYR A 288 -6.91 0.14 -5.77
CA TYR A 288 -7.14 -0.66 -4.58
C TYR A 288 -6.63 -2.10 -4.72
N TYR A 289 -7.05 -2.80 -5.79
CA TYR A 289 -6.68 -4.22 -5.99
C TYR A 289 -5.18 -4.39 -6.26
N VAL A 290 -4.59 -3.52 -7.09
CA VAL A 290 -3.14 -3.54 -7.36
C VAL A 290 -2.35 -3.22 -6.10
N GLN A 291 -2.81 -2.30 -5.25
CA GLN A 291 -2.15 -1.99 -3.98
C GLN A 291 -2.28 -3.13 -2.96
N ALA A 292 -3.38 -3.88 -2.96
CA ALA A 292 -3.52 -5.08 -2.12
C ALA A 292 -2.55 -6.18 -2.58
N ALA A 293 -2.47 -6.46 -3.88
CA ALA A 293 -1.55 -7.44 -4.45
C ALA A 293 -0.07 -7.06 -4.22
N MET A 294 0.27 -5.77 -4.36
CA MET A 294 1.62 -5.28 -4.05
C MET A 294 2.02 -5.55 -2.61
N ARG A 295 1.11 -5.32 -1.65
CA ARG A 295 1.35 -5.60 -0.23
C ARG A 295 1.58 -7.07 0.04
N GLU A 296 0.76 -7.94 -0.56
CA GLU A 296 0.91 -9.39 -0.42
C GLU A 296 2.23 -9.90 -1.01
N ALA A 297 2.62 -9.39 -2.19
CA ALA A 297 3.90 -9.71 -2.81
C ALA A 297 5.10 -9.26 -1.95
N LEU A 298 5.03 -8.06 -1.35
CA LEU A 298 6.05 -7.57 -0.42
C LEU A 298 6.14 -8.41 0.85
N ASP A 299 5.00 -8.79 1.44
CA ASP A 299 4.98 -9.66 2.62
C ASP A 299 5.58 -11.03 2.30
N GLY A 300 5.26 -11.59 1.12
CA GLY A 300 5.87 -12.82 0.61
C GLY A 300 7.39 -12.70 0.46
N TYR A 301 7.87 -11.58 -0.08
CA TYR A 301 9.29 -11.26 -0.19
C TYR A 301 9.97 -11.16 1.19
N PHE A 302 9.41 -10.38 2.13
CA PHE A 302 10.02 -10.17 3.44
C PHE A 302 10.16 -11.48 4.22
N LYS A 303 9.15 -12.35 4.17
CA LYS A 303 9.22 -13.69 4.79
C LYS A 303 10.39 -14.52 4.24
N ARG A 304 10.66 -14.44 2.93
CA ARG A 304 11.75 -15.19 2.27
C ARG A 304 13.14 -14.60 2.52
N VAL A 305 13.24 -13.29 2.74
CA VAL A 305 14.51 -12.58 2.98
C VAL A 305 14.85 -12.46 4.47
N GLN A 306 13.90 -12.73 5.37
CA GLN A 306 14.12 -12.71 6.81
C GLN A 306 15.39 -13.48 7.28
N PRO A 307 15.67 -14.71 6.80
CA PRO A 307 16.89 -15.43 7.19
C PRO A 307 18.17 -14.72 6.75
N TRP A 308 18.13 -13.95 5.65
CA TRP A 308 19.28 -13.17 5.19
C TRP A 308 19.50 -11.95 6.08
N LYS A 309 18.44 -11.29 6.53
CA LYS A 309 18.53 -10.18 7.49
C LYS A 309 19.21 -10.63 8.78
N GLU A 310 18.78 -11.76 9.34
CA GLU A 310 19.37 -12.37 10.53
C GLU A 310 20.83 -12.80 10.31
N ALA A 311 21.13 -13.39 9.15
CA ALA A 311 22.51 -13.77 8.79
C ALA A 311 23.43 -12.55 8.73
N VAL A 312 23.00 -11.48 8.05
CA VAL A 312 23.78 -10.24 7.89
C VAL A 312 23.94 -9.50 9.23
N GLU A 313 22.92 -9.48 10.09
CA GLU A 313 23.01 -8.91 11.44
C GLU A 313 23.98 -9.67 12.34
N SER A 314 24.01 -11.01 12.21
CA SER A 314 25.03 -11.85 12.86
C SER A 314 26.42 -11.77 12.20
N ALA A 315 26.65 -10.81 11.30
CA ALA A 315 27.88 -10.60 10.54
C ALA A 315 28.34 -11.81 9.70
N ARG A 316 27.39 -12.64 9.24
CA ARG A 316 27.63 -13.75 8.31
C ARG A 316 27.32 -13.33 6.87
N LEU A 317 28.10 -13.85 5.93
CA LEU A 317 27.88 -13.62 4.50
C LEU A 317 26.80 -14.56 3.96
N VAL A 318 25.90 -14.02 3.13
CA VAL A 318 24.92 -14.82 2.41
C VAL A 318 25.59 -15.41 1.16
N ARG A 319 25.49 -16.73 1.00
CA ARG A 319 26.05 -17.42 -0.18
C ARG A 319 25.19 -17.13 -1.40
N ASN A 320 25.81 -17.00 -2.58
CA ASN A 320 25.12 -16.78 -3.87
C ASN A 320 24.14 -15.59 -3.90
N PHE A 321 24.40 -14.56 -3.09
CA PHE A 321 23.51 -13.42 -2.92
C PHE A 321 23.13 -12.73 -4.23
N GLY A 322 24.05 -12.54 -5.19
CA GLY A 322 23.75 -11.88 -6.47
C GLY A 322 22.68 -12.61 -7.30
N PRO A 323 22.89 -13.88 -7.69
CA PRO A 323 21.89 -14.69 -8.38
C PRO A 323 20.59 -14.88 -7.60
N ASP A 324 20.68 -15.09 -6.28
CA ASP A 324 19.49 -15.30 -5.46
C ASP A 324 18.66 -14.01 -5.33
N CYS A 325 19.29 -12.82 -5.30
CA CYS A 325 18.58 -11.54 -5.36
C CYS A 325 17.72 -11.45 -6.63
N LYS A 326 18.26 -11.87 -7.78
CA LYS A 326 17.52 -11.87 -9.05
C LYS A 326 16.29 -12.75 -8.95
N LEU A 327 16.47 -13.99 -8.48
CA LEU A 327 15.38 -14.94 -8.31
C LEU A 327 14.28 -14.39 -7.42
N ARG A 328 14.62 -13.72 -6.30
CA ARG A 328 13.63 -13.15 -5.38
C ARG A 328 12.86 -11.98 -5.95
N VAL A 329 13.52 -11.14 -6.76
CA VAL A 329 12.84 -10.08 -7.50
C VAL A 329 11.88 -10.68 -8.53
N ASP A 330 12.32 -11.68 -9.30
CA ASP A 330 11.50 -12.35 -10.32
C ASP A 330 10.28 -13.05 -9.70
N GLU A 331 10.45 -13.77 -8.59
CA GLU A 331 9.35 -14.42 -7.87
C GLU A 331 8.30 -13.40 -7.39
N ALA A 332 8.74 -12.27 -6.82
CA ALA A 332 7.84 -11.24 -6.30
C ALA A 332 7.08 -10.51 -7.42
N LEU A 333 7.77 -10.22 -8.54
CA LEU A 333 7.14 -9.61 -9.71
C LEU A 333 6.18 -10.58 -10.39
N THR A 334 6.53 -11.85 -10.53
CA THR A 334 5.65 -12.86 -11.13
C THR A 334 4.39 -13.06 -10.30
N ALA A 335 4.51 -13.16 -8.98
CA ALA A 335 3.35 -13.28 -8.08
C ALA A 335 2.44 -12.04 -8.16
N PHE A 336 3.02 -10.85 -8.27
CA PHE A 336 2.28 -9.60 -8.46
C PHE A 336 1.57 -9.57 -9.82
N ASP A 337 2.25 -9.92 -10.90
CA ASP A 337 1.71 -9.92 -12.27
C ASP A 337 0.56 -10.94 -12.40
N GLU A 338 0.68 -12.12 -11.80
CA GLU A 338 -0.38 -13.12 -11.75
C GLU A 338 -1.63 -12.64 -11.00
N ALA A 339 -1.44 -11.98 -9.85
CA ALA A 339 -2.52 -11.44 -9.03
C ALA A 339 -3.22 -10.22 -9.65
N THR A 340 -2.53 -9.49 -10.53
CA THR A 340 -3.03 -8.22 -11.10
C THR A 340 -3.33 -8.27 -12.59
N ARG A 341 -3.32 -9.47 -13.19
CA ARG A 341 -3.58 -9.72 -14.62
C ARG A 341 -4.78 -8.97 -15.23
N PRO A 342 -5.93 -8.79 -14.54
CA PRO A 342 -7.05 -8.02 -15.09
C PRO A 342 -6.73 -6.52 -15.33
N TYR A 343 -5.77 -5.96 -14.60
CA TYR A 343 -5.47 -4.53 -14.55
C TYR A 343 -4.16 -4.16 -15.27
N GLU A 344 -3.56 -5.07 -16.02
CA GLU A 344 -2.25 -4.88 -16.69
C GLU A 344 -2.19 -3.66 -17.63
N HIS A 345 -3.33 -3.31 -18.22
CA HIS A 345 -3.48 -2.17 -19.13
C HIS A 345 -3.55 -0.81 -18.43
N THR A 346 -3.72 -0.79 -17.10
CA THR A 346 -3.90 0.44 -16.33
C THR A 346 -2.56 1.12 -16.05
N ARG A 347 -2.56 2.46 -16.01
CA ARG A 347 -1.38 3.24 -15.59
C ARG A 347 -0.95 2.89 -14.16
N VAL A 348 -1.92 2.61 -13.29
CA VAL A 348 -1.67 2.30 -11.88
C VAL A 348 -0.88 1.00 -11.73
N TYR A 349 -1.19 -0.03 -12.53
CA TYR A 349 -0.40 -1.26 -12.57
C TYR A 349 1.08 -0.98 -12.91
N LEU A 350 1.36 -0.25 -13.99
CA LEU A 350 2.73 0.05 -14.41
C LEU A 350 3.52 0.79 -13.33
N VAL A 351 2.89 1.79 -12.69
CA VAL A 351 3.51 2.57 -11.61
C VAL A 351 3.79 1.70 -10.39
N ARG A 352 2.80 0.92 -9.93
CA ARG A 352 2.93 0.08 -8.72
C ARG A 352 3.88 -1.09 -8.94
N ARG A 353 3.95 -1.65 -10.14
CA ARG A 353 4.91 -2.69 -10.50
C ARG A 353 6.35 -2.19 -10.39
N GLU A 354 6.62 -0.98 -10.88
CA GLU A 354 7.95 -0.37 -10.77
C GLU A 354 8.26 0.07 -9.33
N GLU A 355 7.26 0.50 -8.57
CA GLU A 355 7.40 0.82 -7.15
C GLU A 355 7.71 -0.43 -6.32
N LEU A 356 7.06 -1.56 -6.59
CA LEU A 356 7.37 -2.87 -6.01
C LEU A 356 8.83 -3.25 -6.29
N ARG A 357 9.23 -3.17 -7.56
CA ARG A 357 10.62 -3.45 -7.98
C ARG A 357 11.63 -2.57 -7.23
N THR A 358 11.36 -1.27 -7.18
CA THR A 358 12.23 -0.28 -6.52
C THR A 358 12.31 -0.54 -5.01
N SER A 359 11.19 -0.82 -4.37
CA SER A 359 11.12 -1.11 -2.92
C SER A 359 11.95 -2.33 -2.54
N ILE A 360 11.84 -3.42 -3.32
CA ILE A 360 12.65 -4.63 -3.12
C ILE A 360 14.13 -4.34 -3.33
N LEU A 361 14.50 -3.63 -4.40
CA LEU A 361 15.90 -3.30 -4.70
C LEU A 361 16.53 -2.41 -3.61
N LEU A 362 15.78 -1.49 -3.02
CA LEU A 362 16.25 -0.66 -1.90
C LEU A 362 16.52 -1.51 -0.64
N ASP A 363 15.62 -2.43 -0.29
CA ASP A 363 15.84 -3.34 0.85
C ASP A 363 17.08 -4.22 0.63
N LEU A 364 17.21 -4.82 -0.57
CA LEU A 364 18.39 -5.62 -0.92
C LEU A 364 19.68 -4.80 -0.96
N GLN A 365 19.62 -3.52 -1.33
CA GLN A 365 20.79 -2.62 -1.29
C GLN A 365 21.34 -2.47 0.13
N THR A 366 20.46 -2.37 1.14
CA THR A 366 20.91 -2.28 2.54
C THR A 366 21.68 -3.53 2.97
N LEU A 367 21.23 -4.72 2.52
CA LEU A 367 21.91 -5.99 2.76
C LEU A 367 23.22 -6.10 1.98
N PHE A 368 23.25 -5.61 0.75
CA PHE A 368 24.47 -5.53 -0.06
C PHE A 368 25.54 -4.69 0.64
N SER A 369 25.22 -3.46 1.06
CA SER A 369 26.19 -2.57 1.71
C SER A 369 26.79 -3.18 2.98
N ARG A 370 25.96 -3.84 3.81
CA ARG A 370 26.43 -4.53 5.01
C ARG A 370 27.34 -5.72 4.68
N GLN A 371 27.02 -6.48 3.64
CA GLN A 371 27.87 -7.60 3.22
C GLN A 371 29.20 -7.13 2.61
N VAL A 372 29.21 -6.03 1.87
CA VAL A 372 30.46 -5.43 1.35
C VAL A 372 31.39 -5.01 2.49
N LEU A 373 30.85 -4.38 3.55
CA LEU A 373 31.63 -4.07 4.75
C LEU A 373 32.24 -5.33 5.38
N LYS A 374 31.47 -6.43 5.43
CA LYS A 374 32.01 -7.70 5.95
C LYS A 374 33.08 -8.29 5.05
N VAL A 375 32.91 -8.24 3.73
CA VAL A 375 33.92 -8.68 2.76
C VAL A 375 35.20 -7.86 2.89
N ARG A 376 35.07 -6.54 3.13
CA ARG A 376 36.21 -5.64 3.41
C ARG A 376 37.00 -6.10 4.63
N ASP A 377 36.32 -6.39 5.73
CA ASP A 377 36.97 -6.86 6.96
C ASP A 377 37.69 -8.19 6.73
N ILE A 378 37.07 -9.12 6.00
CA ILE A 378 37.69 -10.41 5.64
C ILE A 378 38.91 -10.20 4.75
N ALA A 379 38.83 -9.34 3.73
CA ALA A 379 39.95 -9.02 2.85
C ALA A 379 41.12 -8.39 3.61
N TYR A 380 40.83 -7.50 4.57
CA TYR A 380 41.84 -6.95 5.48
C TYR A 380 42.50 -8.04 6.33
N HIS A 381 41.71 -8.98 6.88
CA HIS A 381 42.27 -10.11 7.61
C HIS A 381 43.18 -11.00 6.76
N VAL A 382 42.75 -11.34 5.54
CA VAL A 382 43.57 -12.09 4.57
C VAL A 382 44.90 -11.38 4.32
N PHE A 383 44.89 -10.06 4.16
CA PHE A 383 46.10 -9.26 4.04
C PHE A 383 46.96 -9.35 5.30
N THR A 384 46.41 -9.12 6.49
CA THR A 384 47.19 -9.13 7.75
C THR A 384 47.83 -10.49 8.04
N GLU A 385 47.10 -11.58 7.80
CA GLU A 385 47.60 -12.94 7.95
C GLU A 385 48.77 -13.20 6.99
N LYS A 386 48.59 -12.89 5.70
CA LYS A 386 49.64 -13.08 4.70
C LYS A 386 50.84 -12.19 4.96
N ALA A 387 50.59 -10.92 5.30
CA ALA A 387 51.62 -10.00 5.68
C ALA A 387 52.44 -10.60 6.83
N SER A 388 51.80 -11.08 7.92
CA SER A 388 52.48 -11.67 9.09
C SER A 388 53.51 -12.75 8.73
N ARG A 389 53.23 -13.56 7.70
CA ARG A 389 54.10 -14.64 7.21
C ARG A 389 55.25 -14.19 6.31
N ILE A 390 55.32 -12.92 5.89
CA ILE A 390 56.40 -12.41 5.04
C ILE A 390 57.66 -12.18 5.88
N PRO A 391 58.80 -12.82 5.53
CA PRO A 391 60.08 -12.62 6.20
C PRO A 391 60.68 -11.25 5.85
N LEU A 392 61.28 -10.60 6.87
CA LEU A 392 61.92 -9.28 6.80
C LEU A 392 63.26 -9.33 6.03
N SER A 393 63.19 -9.47 4.71
CA SER A 393 64.33 -9.60 3.78
C SER A 393 64.37 -8.51 2.70
N GLY A 394 65.40 -8.49 1.85
CA GLY A 394 65.54 -7.50 0.77
C GLY A 394 64.41 -7.49 -0.30
N HIS A 395 63.49 -8.47 -0.27
CA HIS A 395 62.34 -8.56 -1.18
C HIS A 395 60.99 -8.23 -0.51
N VAL A 396 61.00 -7.68 0.70
CA VAL A 396 59.77 -7.37 1.46
C VAL A 396 58.82 -6.47 0.67
N GLU A 397 59.31 -5.41 0.01
CA GLU A 397 58.45 -4.51 -0.76
C GLU A 397 57.68 -5.22 -1.88
N LYS A 398 58.34 -6.13 -2.61
CA LYS A 398 57.71 -6.89 -3.69
C LYS A 398 56.65 -7.84 -3.14
N ARG A 399 56.97 -8.57 -2.06
CA ARG A 399 56.06 -9.55 -1.43
C ARG A 399 54.86 -8.88 -0.76
N VAL A 400 55.07 -7.71 -0.16
CA VAL A 400 53.97 -6.89 0.39
C VAL A 400 53.10 -6.37 -0.75
N GLY A 401 53.70 -5.92 -1.87
CA GLY A 401 52.94 -5.53 -3.07
C GLY A 401 52.07 -6.65 -3.64
N GLU A 402 52.60 -7.88 -3.71
CA GLU A 402 51.84 -9.08 -4.11
C GLU A 402 50.67 -9.37 -3.15
N ALA A 403 50.89 -9.26 -1.83
CA ALA A 403 49.84 -9.44 -0.84
C ALA A 403 48.73 -8.38 -0.92
N ILE A 404 49.07 -7.13 -1.26
CA ILE A 404 48.09 -6.06 -1.50
C ILE A 404 47.24 -6.40 -2.73
N GLN A 405 47.88 -6.81 -3.83
CA GLN A 405 47.18 -7.16 -5.06
C GLN A 405 46.21 -8.33 -4.86
N GLU A 406 46.63 -9.34 -4.10
CA GLU A 406 45.80 -10.50 -3.83
C GLU A 406 44.59 -10.17 -2.94
N ALA A 407 44.77 -9.34 -1.91
CA ALA A 407 43.67 -8.88 -1.07
C ALA A 407 42.68 -7.99 -1.85
N ASP A 408 43.19 -7.13 -2.73
CA ASP A 408 42.36 -6.30 -3.62
C ASP A 408 41.58 -7.17 -4.62
N GLN A 409 42.22 -8.16 -5.24
CA GLN A 409 41.57 -9.09 -6.16
C GLN A 409 40.48 -9.90 -5.44
N PHE A 410 40.78 -10.44 -4.25
CA PHE A 410 39.81 -11.16 -3.43
C PHE A 410 38.58 -10.29 -3.11
N PHE A 411 38.80 -9.02 -2.73
CA PHE A 411 37.73 -8.09 -2.44
C PHE A 411 36.87 -7.83 -3.69
N VAL A 412 37.49 -7.52 -4.83
CA VAL A 412 36.78 -7.21 -6.08
C VAL A 412 35.96 -8.41 -6.56
N GLU A 413 36.53 -9.61 -6.54
CA GLU A 413 35.83 -10.84 -6.95
C GLU A 413 34.59 -11.07 -6.06
N ARG A 414 34.75 -11.02 -4.74
CA ARG A 414 33.65 -11.26 -3.80
C ARG A 414 32.60 -10.15 -3.81
N ALA A 415 33.01 -8.89 -3.86
CA ALA A 415 32.10 -7.75 -3.92
C ALA A 415 31.31 -7.70 -5.25
N SER A 416 31.94 -8.09 -6.36
CA SER A 416 31.26 -8.17 -7.67
C SER A 416 30.20 -9.29 -7.69
N ALA A 417 30.46 -10.43 -7.05
CA ALA A 417 29.52 -11.55 -6.95
C ALA A 417 28.28 -11.25 -6.08
N LEU A 418 28.34 -10.24 -5.22
CA LEU A 418 27.21 -9.77 -4.42
C LEU A 418 26.27 -8.82 -5.19
N ARG A 419 26.62 -8.38 -6.39
CA ARG A 419 25.77 -7.46 -7.17
C ARG A 419 24.56 -8.19 -7.75
N CYS A 420 23.39 -7.57 -7.59
CA CYS A 420 22.17 -8.00 -8.28
C CYS A 420 22.16 -7.47 -9.73
N GLU A 421 21.68 -8.28 -10.68
CA GLU A 421 21.62 -7.94 -12.11
C GLU A 421 20.59 -6.82 -12.41
N TYR A 422 19.48 -6.78 -11.66
CA TYR A 422 18.44 -5.76 -11.81
C TYR A 422 18.80 -4.40 -11.21
N ALA A 423 19.88 -4.33 -10.43
CA ALA A 423 20.34 -3.09 -9.84
C ALA A 423 21.06 -2.23 -10.89
N PRO A 424 20.76 -0.92 -10.97
CA PRO A 424 21.54 -0.01 -11.79
C PRO A 424 23.01 -0.09 -11.38
N LYS A 425 23.92 -0.19 -12.37
CA LYS A 425 25.38 -0.27 -12.13
C LYS A 425 25.89 0.87 -11.25
N ASP A 426 25.22 2.02 -11.32
CA ASP A 426 25.55 3.22 -10.54
C ASP A 426 25.05 3.21 -9.10
N ALA A 427 24.03 2.42 -8.76
CA ALA A 427 23.44 2.42 -7.42
C ALA A 427 24.21 1.52 -6.43
N TRP A 428 24.67 0.35 -6.90
CA TRP A 428 25.34 -0.66 -6.05
C TRP A 428 26.86 -0.61 -6.20
N ARG A 429 27.44 0.48 -5.71
CA ARG A 429 28.89 0.73 -5.76
C ARG A 429 29.59 0.17 -4.52
N PHE A 430 30.80 -0.36 -4.73
CA PHE A 430 31.71 -0.80 -3.68
C PHE A 430 33.09 -0.10 -3.77
N GLU A 431 33.22 0.89 -4.66
CA GLU A 431 34.49 1.60 -4.91
C GLU A 431 34.98 2.38 -3.69
N ASN A 432 34.06 3.00 -2.94
CA ASN A 432 34.39 3.71 -1.71
C ASN A 432 34.99 2.75 -0.68
N GLU A 433 34.35 1.60 -0.47
CA GLU A 433 34.83 0.56 0.45
C GLU A 433 36.17 -0.05 0.02
N ARG A 434 36.39 -0.18 -1.30
CA ARG A 434 37.68 -0.57 -1.85
C ARG A 434 38.75 0.47 -1.57
N ALA A 435 38.44 1.75 -1.71
CA ALA A 435 39.38 2.83 -1.43
C ALA A 435 39.77 2.88 0.05
N GLU A 436 38.79 2.71 0.95
CA GLU A 436 39.04 2.58 2.40
C GLU A 436 39.89 1.35 2.74
N LEU A 437 39.60 0.18 2.13
CA LEU A 437 40.40 -1.03 2.28
C LEU A 437 41.86 -0.79 1.89
N LEU A 438 42.08 -0.23 0.70
CA LEU A 438 43.42 0.05 0.18
C LEU A 438 44.13 1.11 1.01
N GLY A 439 43.42 2.10 1.53
CA GLY A 439 43.95 3.08 2.49
C GLY A 439 44.48 2.40 3.74
N GLY A 440 43.64 1.61 4.42
CA GLY A 440 44.03 0.90 5.65
C GLY A 440 45.13 -0.15 5.43
N ILE A 441 45.12 -0.85 4.30
CA ILE A 441 46.18 -1.80 3.92
C ILE A 441 47.51 -1.06 3.69
N ARG A 442 47.49 0.10 3.01
CA ARG A 442 48.70 0.90 2.77
C ARG A 442 49.29 1.44 4.05
N GLU A 443 48.46 1.93 4.97
CA GLU A 443 48.91 2.38 6.29
C GLU A 443 49.62 1.26 7.05
N ASN A 444 48.98 0.08 7.18
CA ASN A 444 49.57 -1.08 7.84
C ASN A 444 50.87 -1.55 7.15
N ALA A 445 50.89 -1.56 5.82
CA ALA A 445 52.10 -1.87 5.04
C ALA A 445 53.23 -0.88 5.31
N THR A 446 52.92 0.43 5.39
CA THR A 446 53.93 1.46 5.69
C THR A 446 54.47 1.36 7.11
N GLU A 447 53.62 1.14 8.11
CA GLU A 447 54.05 0.92 9.50
C GLU A 447 54.99 -0.28 9.58
N ARG A 448 54.65 -1.38 8.90
CA ARG A 448 55.49 -2.57 8.88
C ARG A 448 56.83 -2.34 8.20
N LEU A 449 56.86 -1.63 7.08
CA LEU A 449 58.11 -1.25 6.42
C LEU A 449 58.95 -0.33 7.31
N GLN A 450 58.32 0.60 8.04
CA GLN A 450 59.02 1.47 9.00
C GLN A 450 59.61 0.68 10.17
N LEU A 451 58.87 -0.25 10.76
CA LEU A 451 59.39 -1.16 11.79
C LEU A 451 60.59 -1.97 11.27
N SER A 452 60.50 -2.45 10.03
CA SER A 452 61.59 -3.19 9.38
C SER A 452 62.84 -2.33 9.16
N ARG A 453 62.66 -1.03 8.89
CA ARG A 453 63.76 -0.05 8.79
C ARG A 453 64.40 0.21 10.15
N LEU A 454 63.59 0.39 11.19
CA LEU A 454 64.07 0.62 12.57
C LEU A 454 64.85 -0.57 13.11
N GLN A 455 64.45 -1.79 12.74
CA GLN A 455 65.14 -3.04 13.09
C GLN A 455 66.43 -3.28 12.29
N GLY A 456 66.73 -2.45 11.27
CA GLY A 456 67.92 -2.60 10.41
C GLY A 456 67.83 -3.74 9.39
N SER A 457 66.75 -4.53 9.40
CA SER A 457 66.52 -5.66 8.49
C SER A 457 66.20 -5.25 7.05
N TYR A 458 65.84 -3.98 6.83
CA TYR A 458 65.49 -3.45 5.52
C TYR A 458 66.10 -2.05 5.30
N ILE A 459 66.90 -1.91 4.23
CA ILE A 459 67.46 -0.64 3.76
C ILE A 459 66.84 -0.34 2.40
N PRO A 460 66.11 0.79 2.24
CA PRO A 460 65.53 1.13 0.95
C PRO A 460 66.62 1.37 -0.10
N LYS A 461 66.37 0.94 -1.33
CA LYS A 461 67.24 1.27 -2.46
C LYS A 461 67.21 2.78 -2.67
N ILE A 462 68.27 3.46 -2.24
CA ILE A 462 68.48 4.89 -2.51
C ILE A 462 68.56 5.03 -4.04
N ARG A 463 67.59 5.72 -4.65
CA ARG A 463 67.73 6.15 -6.04
C ARG A 463 68.90 7.11 -6.09
N LYS A 464 69.98 6.73 -6.79
CA LYS A 464 71.11 7.63 -7.02
C LYS A 464 70.56 8.92 -7.62
N PRO A 465 70.93 10.11 -7.10
CA PRO A 465 70.49 11.36 -7.70
C PRO A 465 70.93 11.34 -9.16
N VAL A 466 70.02 11.63 -10.08
CA VAL A 466 70.38 11.89 -11.48
C VAL A 466 71.21 13.17 -11.45
N SER A 467 72.52 13.06 -11.65
CA SER A 467 73.37 14.22 -11.84
C SER A 467 72.96 14.86 -13.16
N VAL A 468 72.19 15.95 -13.10
CA VAL A 468 71.96 16.80 -14.27
C VAL A 468 73.19 17.68 -14.41
N SER A 469 74.24 17.15 -15.05
CA SER A 469 75.36 17.95 -15.51
C SER A 469 74.95 18.68 -16.79
N PHE A 470 74.94 20.01 -16.78
CA PHE A 470 74.87 20.80 -18.00
C PHE A 470 76.19 20.62 -18.76
N HIS A 471 76.28 19.59 -19.60
CA HIS A 471 77.47 19.26 -20.40
C HIS A 471 77.95 20.39 -21.33
N TYR A 472 77.16 21.47 -21.50
CA TYR A 472 77.54 22.65 -22.28
C TYR A 472 78.42 23.65 -21.51
N LEU A 473 78.43 23.59 -20.18
CA LEU A 473 79.24 24.46 -19.31
C LEU A 473 80.40 23.71 -18.64
N ASP A 474 80.55 22.42 -18.92
CA ASP A 474 81.68 21.62 -18.48
C ASP A 474 82.82 21.82 -19.49
N PRO A 475 83.98 22.39 -19.09
CA PRO A 475 85.09 22.62 -20.01
C PRO A 475 85.69 21.32 -20.60
N THR A 476 85.30 20.14 -20.12
CA THR A 476 85.72 18.85 -20.67
C THR A 476 84.59 17.80 -20.68
N PRO A 477 83.62 17.87 -21.60
CA PRO A 477 82.43 17.02 -21.56
C PRO A 477 82.68 15.55 -21.93
N PHE A 478 83.88 15.19 -22.42
CA PHE A 478 84.24 13.82 -22.82
C PHE A 478 85.60 13.34 -22.27
N GLY A 479 86.15 13.99 -21.24
CA GLY A 479 87.40 13.54 -20.59
C GLY A 479 88.67 13.65 -21.46
N TRP A 480 88.66 14.45 -22.52
CA TRP A 480 89.88 14.81 -23.24
C TRP A 480 90.56 15.99 -22.55
N TYR A 481 91.78 15.75 -22.07
CA TYR A 481 92.67 16.81 -21.60
C TYR A 481 93.22 17.57 -22.82
N ASP A 482 92.80 18.83 -23.01
CA ASP A 482 93.46 19.73 -23.94
C ASP A 482 94.87 20.02 -23.43
N SER A 483 95.88 19.52 -24.14
CA SER A 483 97.31 19.66 -23.82
C SER A 483 97.81 21.10 -23.70
N ARG A 484 97.00 22.11 -24.05
CA ARG A 484 97.32 23.54 -23.88
C ARG A 484 97.10 24.06 -22.46
N TYR A 485 96.30 23.37 -21.65
CA TYR A 485 96.07 23.73 -20.25
C TYR A 485 96.71 22.66 -19.35
N LYS A 486 97.92 22.93 -18.85
CA LYS A 486 98.46 22.17 -17.72
C LYS A 486 97.68 22.57 -16.46
N PRO A 487 96.99 21.65 -15.76
CA PRO A 487 96.50 21.98 -14.44
C PRO A 487 97.71 22.15 -13.52
N ALA A 488 97.86 23.34 -12.95
CA ALA A 488 98.75 23.54 -11.82
C ALA A 488 98.25 22.64 -10.69
N ILE A 489 99.08 21.67 -10.27
CA ILE A 489 98.80 20.81 -9.13
C ILE A 489 98.73 21.70 -7.89
N PRO A 490 97.58 21.83 -7.20
CA PRO A 490 97.59 22.31 -5.84
C PRO A 490 97.83 21.09 -4.95
N VAL A 491 99.02 21.00 -4.36
CA VAL A 491 99.25 20.13 -3.21
C VAL A 491 98.40 20.68 -2.06
N GLY A 492 97.32 19.99 -1.72
CA GLY A 492 96.42 20.29 -0.61
C GLY A 492 95.99 18.99 0.08
N PRO A 493 95.79 18.99 1.41
CA PRO A 493 96.01 17.83 2.26
C PRO A 493 94.89 16.79 2.16
N GLN A 494 95.24 15.53 2.41
CA GLN A 494 94.29 14.42 2.50
C GLN A 494 93.18 14.72 3.52
N PRO A 495 91.91 14.40 3.23
CA PRO A 495 90.85 14.55 4.20
C PRO A 495 91.00 13.47 5.28
N SER A 496 91.30 13.90 6.51
CA SER A 496 91.05 13.10 7.71
C SER A 496 89.54 13.02 7.92
N GLU A 497 88.99 11.82 7.95
CA GLU A 497 87.60 11.57 8.34
C GLU A 497 87.41 11.92 9.83
N ASP A 498 86.56 12.90 10.11
CA ASP A 498 86.12 13.25 11.46
C ASP A 498 84.62 12.91 11.57
N PRO A 499 84.23 11.89 12.35
CA PRO A 499 82.89 11.31 12.28
C PRO A 499 81.78 12.11 12.99
N ASP A 500 82.08 13.24 13.64
CA ASP A 500 81.09 13.96 14.49
C ASP A 500 80.52 15.27 13.90
N ARG A 501 80.74 15.57 12.61
CA ARG A 501 80.39 16.88 12.06
C ARG A 501 78.94 17.10 11.58
N TYR A 502 78.01 16.17 11.84
CA TYR A 502 76.58 16.35 11.52
C TYR A 502 75.71 16.64 12.75
N ARG A 503 76.11 17.61 13.58
CA ARG A 503 75.18 18.30 14.48
C ARG A 503 75.48 19.79 14.50
N ARG A 504 74.74 20.56 13.67
CA ARG A 504 74.21 21.93 13.90
C ARG A 504 74.27 22.82 12.64
N ALA A 505 73.10 22.99 12.03
CA ALA A 505 72.52 24.23 11.45
C ALA A 505 71.09 23.82 11.02
N GLY A 506 70.00 24.12 11.74
CA GLY A 506 69.38 25.43 11.97
C GLY A 506 68.70 25.92 10.68
N ILE A 507 67.40 26.23 10.54
CA ILE A 507 66.33 26.70 11.45
C ILE A 507 64.96 26.47 10.77
N GLY A 508 63.90 26.17 11.53
CA GLY A 508 62.51 26.27 11.07
C GLY A 508 61.50 25.39 11.81
N SER A 509 61.38 25.49 13.13
CA SER A 509 60.41 24.74 13.94
C SER A 509 59.43 25.71 14.61
N ILE A 510 58.18 25.71 14.16
CA ILE A 510 57.02 26.16 14.95
C ILE A 510 56.41 24.89 15.56
N ARG A 511 56.38 24.79 16.89
CA ARG A 511 55.58 23.79 17.61
C ARG A 511 54.27 24.45 18.08
N PRO A 512 53.17 23.69 18.13
CA PRO A 512 52.27 23.75 19.25
C PRO A 512 52.42 22.50 20.13
N THR A 513 52.11 22.75 21.39
CA THR A 513 52.24 21.96 22.60
C THR A 513 51.31 20.76 22.66
N SER A 514 51.83 19.65 23.18
CA SER A 514 51.07 18.47 23.63
C SER A 514 50.37 18.75 24.96
N SER A 515 49.08 18.44 25.06
CA SER A 515 48.39 18.25 26.33
C SER A 515 47.66 16.89 26.34
N GLU A 516 47.92 16.17 27.42
CA GLU A 516 47.06 15.18 28.08
C GLU A 516 46.96 13.76 27.50
N GLY A 517 47.46 12.83 28.30
CA GLY A 517 47.23 11.41 28.16
C GLY A 517 45.89 11.00 28.74
N HIS A 518 45.22 10.10 28.05
CA HIS A 518 44.18 9.26 28.62
C HIS A 518 44.49 7.79 28.34
N LYS A 519 44.64 7.05 29.45
CA LYS A 519 44.72 5.59 29.49
C LYS A 519 43.36 5.03 29.07
N PHE A 520 43.32 4.23 28.02
CA PHE A 520 42.21 3.31 27.76
C PHE A 520 42.68 1.88 27.96
N THR A 521 42.15 1.25 29.01
CA THR A 521 42.26 -0.18 29.31
C THR A 521 41.47 -0.98 28.29
N ARG A 522 42.11 -1.90 27.55
CA ARG A 522 41.41 -2.97 26.82
C ARG A 522 41.23 -4.19 27.73
N ARG A 523 39.97 -4.43 28.11
CA ARG A 523 39.49 -5.71 28.66
C ARG A 523 39.24 -6.71 27.52
N SER A 524 39.48 -7.98 27.85
CA SER A 524 38.94 -9.23 27.29
C SER A 524 39.11 -9.48 25.79
N SER A 525 40.16 -10.22 25.45
CA SER A 525 40.21 -11.12 24.29
C SER A 525 39.17 -12.23 24.45
N ILE A 526 38.19 -12.28 23.54
CA ILE A 526 37.42 -13.49 23.26
C ILE A 526 38.21 -14.26 22.19
N ASP A 527 38.45 -15.54 22.46
CA ASP A 527 39.34 -16.42 21.73
C ASP A 527 38.74 -16.83 20.36
N TYR A 528 39.24 -16.23 19.28
CA TYR A 528 38.81 -16.48 17.90
C TYR A 528 39.36 -17.80 17.32
N ALA A 529 40.22 -18.52 18.05
CA ALA A 529 40.78 -19.79 17.60
C ALA A 529 39.75 -20.93 17.62
N GLU A 530 38.70 -20.82 18.44
CA GLU A 530 37.66 -21.85 18.56
C GLU A 530 36.66 -21.79 17.39
N THR A 531 36.40 -20.61 16.85
CA THR A 531 35.49 -20.39 15.72
C THR A 531 36.06 -20.86 14.38
N LEU A 532 37.38 -20.86 14.24
CA LEU A 532 38.08 -21.34 13.02
C LEU A 532 38.11 -22.88 12.94
N ARG A 533 38.14 -23.59 14.08
CA ARG A 533 38.16 -25.06 14.11
C ARG A 533 36.80 -25.69 13.79
N LEU A 534 35.70 -25.01 14.10
CA LEU A 534 34.36 -25.49 13.76
C LEU A 534 34.05 -25.43 12.25
N PHE A 535 34.89 -24.78 11.44
CA PHE A 535 34.71 -24.72 9.98
C PHE A 535 35.46 -25.81 9.20
N GLU A 536 36.44 -26.50 9.79
CA GLU A 536 37.20 -27.56 9.11
C GLU A 536 36.68 -28.98 9.39
N ALA A 537 35.75 -29.15 10.34
CA ALA A 537 35.25 -30.47 10.73
C ALA A 537 34.04 -30.98 9.91
N ASP A 538 33.34 -30.11 9.17
CA ASP A 538 32.16 -30.49 8.35
C ASP A 538 32.50 -30.70 6.86
N ALA A 539 33.80 -30.83 6.54
CA ALA A 539 34.29 -31.19 5.21
C ALA A 539 34.93 -32.60 5.20
N ARG A 540 34.32 -33.56 5.89
CA ARG A 540 34.47 -35.01 5.67
C ARG A 540 33.15 -35.74 5.78
#